data_AF-A0A1X0HYX8-F1
#
_entry.id   AF-A0A1X0HYX8-F1
#
_cell.length_a   1.000
_cell.length_b   1.000
_cell.length_c   1.000
_cell.angle_alpha   90.00
_cell.angle_beta   90.00
_cell.angle_gamma   90.00
#
_symmetry.space_group_name_H-M   'P 1'
#
loop_
_entity.id
_entity.type
_entity.pdbx_description
1 polymer ?
#
loop_
_entity_poly.entity_id
_entity_poly.type
_entity_poly.pdbx_seq_one_letter_code
_entity_poly.pdbx_strand_id
1 'polypeptide(L)'
;VYKDADWHVQAGYFPRMLPGGVRYSPEVGRYADLDDNAVAAIHSRQDNEKRDQLNLRVARNLAGDGWKSELGASLAASRLYNATTRDDGRYWA
;
A
#
# COMPACT_ATOMS: atom_id res chain seq x y z
N VAL A 1 -8.00 -14.85 3.65
CA VAL A 1 -9.15 -14.37 2.85
C VAL A 1 -10.39 -15.11 3.34
N TYR A 2 -11.48 -14.39 3.61
CA TYR A 2 -12.78 -14.95 3.93
C TYR A 2 -13.78 -14.56 2.83
N LYS A 3 -14.61 -15.50 2.39
CA LYS A 3 -15.63 -15.25 1.37
C LYS A 3 -16.84 -16.16 1.58
N ASP A 4 -18.03 -15.59 1.51
CA ASP A 4 -19.29 -16.31 1.41
C ASP A 4 -20.16 -15.73 0.27
N ALA A 5 -21.46 -16.03 0.26
CA ALA A 5 -22.39 -15.54 -0.75
C ALA A 5 -22.54 -14.01 -0.75
N ASP A 6 -22.48 -13.40 0.43
CA ASP A 6 -22.77 -12.00 0.65
C ASP A 6 -21.51 -11.17 0.87
N TRP A 7 -20.45 -11.74 1.43
CA TRP A 7 -19.28 -11.01 1.90
C TRP A 7 -17.98 -11.52 1.32
N HIS A 8 -17.07 -10.58 1.10
CA HIS A 8 -15.69 -10.85 0.75
C HIS A 8 -14.77 -9.96 1.60
N VAL A 9 -13.99 -10.60 2.48
CA VAL A 9 -13.08 -9.92 3.40
C VAL A 9 -11.66 -10.40 3.14
N GLN A 10 -10.76 -9.44 2.92
CA GLN A 10 -9.34 -9.70 2.74
C GLN A 10 -8.55 -8.87 3.74
N ALA A 11 -7.57 -9.52 4.36
CA ALA A 11 -6.57 -8.88 5.18
C ALA A 11 -5.20 -9.41 4.75
N GLY A 12 -4.25 -8.50 4.57
CA GLY A 12 -2.87 -8.83 4.24
C GLY A 12 -1.94 -7.96 5.06
N TYR A 13 -0.91 -8.59 5.63
CA TYR A 13 0.17 -7.89 6.32
C TYR A 13 1.48 -8.13 5.58
N PHE A 14 2.19 -7.04 5.30
CA PHE A 14 3.43 -7.01 4.54
C PHE A 14 4.51 -6.35 5.40
N PRO A 15 5.39 -7.14 6.05
CA PRO A 15 6.40 -6.58 6.96
C PRO A 15 7.43 -5.72 6.22
N ARG A 16 7.70 -6.06 4.96
CA ARG A 16 8.57 -5.30 4.04
C ARG A 16 7.91 -5.14 2.70
N MET A 17 8.24 -4.06 2.00
CA MET A 17 7.83 -3.89 0.61
C MET A 17 8.58 -4.87 -0.31
N LEU A 18 8.04 -5.07 -1.51
CA LEU A 18 8.71 -5.89 -2.52
C LEU A 18 10.10 -5.31 -2.81
N PRO A 19 11.13 -6.16 -3.01
CA PRO A 19 12.43 -5.70 -3.44
C PRO A 19 12.32 -4.91 -4.76
N GLY A 20 13.10 -3.82 -4.88
CA GLY A 20 13.05 -2.92 -6.03
C GLY A 20 13.06 -3.66 -7.37
N GLY A 21 13.89 -4.69 -7.53
CA GLY A 21 13.99 -5.46 -8.77
C GLY A 21 12.76 -6.27 -9.21
N VAL A 22 11.64 -6.28 -8.47
CA VAL A 22 10.46 -7.12 -8.77
C VAL A 22 9.22 -6.30 -9.17
N ARG A 23 8.93 -5.18 -8.49
CA ARG A 23 7.84 -4.24 -8.82
C ARG A 23 8.20 -2.84 -8.32
N TYR A 24 8.16 -1.88 -9.23
CA TYR A 24 8.75 -0.56 -9.06
C TYR A 24 7.66 0.51 -8.96
N SER A 25 7.50 1.12 -7.78
CA SER A 25 6.62 2.27 -7.55
C SER A 25 7.40 3.24 -6.65
N PRO A 26 7.74 4.45 -7.12
CA PRO A 26 8.64 5.35 -6.40
C PRO A 26 8.09 5.76 -5.03
N GLU A 27 6.77 5.67 -4.80
CA GLU A 27 6.15 5.92 -3.50
C GLU A 27 6.33 4.79 -2.45
N VAL A 28 7.04 3.69 -2.74
CA VAL A 28 7.22 2.57 -1.77
C VAL A 28 8.57 2.55 -1.05
N GLY A 29 9.57 3.25 -1.56
CA GLY A 29 10.94 3.19 -1.05
C GLY A 29 11.71 4.50 -1.22
N ARG A 30 12.98 4.48 -0.84
CA ARG A 30 13.84 5.67 -0.87
C ARG A 30 14.21 6.00 -2.30
N TYR A 31 14.37 7.29 -2.61
CA TYR A 31 14.78 7.75 -3.94
C TYR A 31 16.13 7.15 -4.35
N ALA A 32 17.10 7.09 -3.44
CA ALA A 32 18.41 6.50 -3.71
C ALA A 32 18.36 5.02 -4.10
N ASP A 33 17.28 4.31 -3.76
CA ASP A 33 17.09 2.90 -4.11
C ASP A 33 16.21 2.73 -5.35
N LEU A 34 15.55 3.79 -5.82
CA LEU A 34 14.49 3.74 -6.84
C LEU A 34 14.61 4.82 -7.94
N ASP A 35 15.75 5.51 -8.04
CA ASP A 35 15.96 6.68 -8.92
C ASP A 35 15.77 6.36 -10.41
N ASP A 36 16.06 5.13 -10.83
CA ASP A 36 15.79 4.62 -12.18
C ASP A 36 14.31 4.72 -12.61
N ASN A 37 13.36 4.78 -11.67
CA ASN A 37 11.92 4.90 -11.95
C ASN A 37 11.24 6.02 -11.12
N ALA A 38 12.02 6.97 -10.60
CA ALA A 38 11.51 8.07 -9.81
C ALA A 38 11.69 9.41 -10.52
N VAL A 39 10.64 10.24 -10.52
CA VAL A 39 10.76 11.63 -10.99
C VAL A 39 11.57 12.43 -9.97
N ALA A 40 12.83 12.74 -10.29
CA ALA A 40 13.77 13.46 -9.43
C ALA A 40 13.18 14.77 -8.84
N ALA A 41 12.42 15.52 -9.66
CA ALA A 41 11.82 16.79 -9.23
C ALA A 41 10.82 16.63 -8.06
N ILE A 42 10.23 15.45 -7.89
CA ILE A 42 9.21 15.17 -6.87
C ILE A 42 9.79 14.31 -5.75
N HIS A 43 10.63 13.34 -6.11
CA HIS A 43 11.05 12.27 -5.21
C HIS A 43 12.48 12.42 -4.66
N SER A 44 13.32 13.33 -5.18
CA SER A 44 14.75 13.41 -4.78
C SER A 44 15.01 13.59 -3.28
N ARG A 45 14.02 14.07 -2.53
CA ARG A 45 14.08 14.24 -1.06
C ARG A 45 13.40 13.12 -0.28
N GLN A 46 12.88 12.09 -0.95
CA GLN A 46 12.21 10.98 -0.32
C GLN A 46 13.25 9.97 0.18
N ASP A 47 13.56 10.04 1.47
CA ASP A 47 14.40 9.04 2.14
C ASP A 47 13.59 8.10 3.05
N ASN A 48 12.30 7.92 2.68
CA ASN A 48 11.35 7.09 3.41
C ASN A 48 11.11 5.75 2.73
N GLU A 49 11.02 4.70 3.53
CA GLU A 49 10.63 3.35 3.12
C GLU A 49 9.34 2.94 3.85
N LYS A 50 8.38 2.36 3.13
CA LYS A 50 7.19 1.77 3.76
C LYS A 50 7.56 0.45 4.43
N ARG A 51 7.09 0.26 5.67
CA ARG A 51 7.24 -0.98 6.44
C ARG A 51 5.91 -1.34 7.10
N ASP A 52 5.73 -2.61 7.41
CA ASP A 52 4.59 -3.10 8.18
C ASP A 52 3.23 -2.66 7.60
N GLN A 53 3.03 -2.86 6.30
CA GLN A 53 1.80 -2.45 5.65
C GLN A 53 0.68 -3.44 5.95
N LEU A 54 -0.43 -2.93 6.47
CA LEU A 54 -1.70 -3.63 6.59
C LEU A 54 -2.64 -3.18 5.47
N ASN A 55 -3.12 -4.14 4.68
CA ASN A 55 -4.16 -3.93 3.69
C ASN A 55 -5.42 -4.68 4.11
N LEU A 56 -6.54 -3.96 4.18
CA LEU A 56 -7.86 -4.50 4.45
C LEU A 56 -8.79 -4.18 3.28
N ARG A 57 -9.62 -5.15 2.90
CA ARG A 57 -10.75 -4.96 2.00
C ARG A 57 -11.96 -5.64 2.58
N VAL A 58 -13.09 -4.95 2.56
CA VAL A 58 -14.40 -5.51 2.85
C VAL A 58 -15.31 -5.16 1.68
N ALA A 59 -15.96 -6.17 1.11
CA ALA A 59 -16.93 -6.01 0.05
C ALA A 59 -18.17 -6.85 0.34
N ARG A 60 -19.33 -6.32 -0.07
CA ARG A 60 -20.63 -6.97 0.06
C ARG A 60 -21.30 -7.10 -1.30
N ASN A 61 -21.79 -8.29 -1.60
CA ASN A 61 -22.66 -8.55 -2.74
C ASN A 61 -24.09 -8.13 -2.39
N LEU A 62 -24.73 -7.47 -3.34
CA LEU A 62 -26.11 -7.02 -3.27
C LEU A 62 -26.83 -7.60 -4.48
N ALA A 63 -27.98 -8.23 -4.27
CA ALA A 63 -28.78 -8.78 -5.34
C ALA A 63 -30.26 -8.50 -5.10
N GLY A 64 -30.98 -8.23 -6.19
CA GLY A 64 -32.44 -8.11 -6.20
C GLY A 64 -33.01 -8.71 -7.49
N ASP A 65 -34.29 -8.50 -7.74
CA ASP A 65 -34.92 -9.03 -8.95
C ASP A 65 -34.32 -8.40 -10.21
N GLY A 66 -33.52 -9.19 -10.92
CA GLY A 66 -32.86 -8.81 -12.17
C GLY A 66 -31.54 -8.05 -12.04
N TRP A 67 -31.02 -7.80 -10.82
CA TRP A 67 -29.74 -7.07 -10.66
C TRP A 67 -28.81 -7.69 -9.61
N LYS A 68 -27.50 -7.54 -9.84
CA LYS A 68 -26.42 -7.93 -8.93
C LYS A 68 -25.33 -6.86 -8.95
N SER A 69 -24.87 -6.44 -7.78
CA SER A 69 -23.82 -5.44 -7.59
C SER A 69 -22.90 -5.83 -6.44
N GLU A 70 -21.66 -5.32 -6.44
CA GLU A 70 -20.74 -5.41 -5.30
C GLU A 70 -20.41 -3.99 -4.82
N LEU A 71 -20.52 -3.74 -3.52
CA LEU A 71 -20.05 -2.51 -2.88
C LEU A 71 -18.95 -2.86 -1.88
N GLY A 72 -17.82 -2.15 -1.95
CA GLY A 72 -16.72 -2.42 -1.03
C GLY A 72 -15.85 -1.21 -0.74
N ALA A 73 -15.10 -1.33 0.34
CA ALA A 73 -14.12 -0.37 0.80
C ALA A 73 -12.77 -1.07 1.04
N SER A 74 -11.69 -0.34 0.82
CA SER A 74 -10.33 -0.80 1.08
C SER A 74 -9.59 0.22 1.93
N LEU A 75 -8.77 -0.26 2.85
CA LEU A 75 -7.88 0.54 3.68
C LEU A 75 -6.46 -0.03 3.53
N ALA A 76 -5.48 0.85 3.35
CA ALA A 76 -4.06 0.51 3.43
C ALA A 76 -3.40 1.45 4.44
N ALA A 77 -2.67 0.89 5.39
CA ALA A 77 -1.91 1.63 6.39
C ALA A 77 -0.51 1.03 6.50
N SER A 78 0.52 1.86 6.58
CA SER A 78 1.92 1.43 6.69
C SER A 78 2.69 2.38 7.59
N ARG A 79 3.74 1.88 8.24
CA ARG A 79 4.75 2.75 8.86
C ARG A 79 5.68 3.28 7.79
N LEU A 80 6.16 4.51 7.98
CA LEU A 80 7.23 5.09 7.17
C LEU A 80 8.48 5.13 8.02
N TYR A 81 9.56 4.52 7.54
CA TYR A 81 10.87 4.58 8.16
C TYR A 81 11.76 5.53 7.35
N ASN A 82 12.27 6.59 7.99
CA ASN A 82 13.21 7.52 7.37
C ASN A 82 14.65 7.07 7.60
N ALA A 83 15.46 6.90 6.55
CA ALA A 83 16.83 6.42 6.72
C ALA A 83 17.80 7.48 7.25
N THR A 84 17.51 8.77 7.05
CA THR A 84 18.32 9.90 7.52
C THR A 84 18.11 10.17 9.01
N THR A 85 16.87 10.32 9.46
CA THR A 85 16.56 10.64 10.86
C THR A 85 16.41 9.40 11.74
N ARG A 86 16.17 8.23 11.13
CA ARG A 86 15.73 6.99 11.82
C ARG A 86 14.42 7.15 12.58
N ASP A 87 13.65 8.19 12.28
CA ASP A 87 12.33 8.43 12.87
C ASP A 87 11.22 7.84 12.02
N ASP A 88 10.23 7.27 12.71
CA ASP A 88 9.03 6.74 12.09
C ASP A 88 7.98 7.87 12.00
N GLY A 89 7.54 8.22 10.78
CA GLY A 89 6.29 8.98 10.59
C GLY A 89 6.34 10.38 9.97
N ARG A 90 7.48 10.87 9.47
CA ARG A 90 7.52 12.10 8.65
C ARG A 90 7.74 11.76 7.17
N TYR A 91 6.71 11.98 6.35
CA TYR A 91 6.78 11.73 4.90
C TYR A 91 7.81 12.63 4.19
N TRP A 92 8.12 13.79 4.77
CA TRP A 92 9.22 14.66 4.37
C TRP A 92 10.17 14.80 5.56
N ALA A 93 11.33 14.18 5.51
CA ALA A 93 12.45 14.50 6.40
C ALA A 93 13.67 14.75 5.53
#